data_AF-A0A1S2N7B3-F1
#
_entry.id   AF-A0A1S2N7B3-F1
#
_cell.length_a   1.000
_cell.length_b   1.000
_cell.length_c   1.000
_cell.angle_alpha   90.00
_cell.angle_beta   90.00
_cell.angle_gamma   90.00
#
_symmetry.space_group_name_H-M   'P 1'
#
loop_
_entity.id
_entity.type
_entity.pdbx_description
1 polymer ?
#
loop_
_entity_poly.entity_id
_entity_poly.type
_entity_poly.pdbx_seq_one_letter_code
_entity_poly.pdbx_strand_id
1 'polypeptide(L)'
;MTGQFEMSDVGFIARIVVGNDDPRNMLTEEEIRQQMEQVNRCLSETPRGHIIGMERGGVSHTIGEQQVVLQYCVYHIGFVRKPWFMDELAHPARAGVAPTAHASVAQPPAVSQPTAQPAKPTEPVRQPTTANEATMQRVHDTHTEITVNGITLEQLKTILTGDDSDARARQWLEPLNAAMQAGDVNSPVRRSAFLAQVLAESNELRHVEESLNYRPDRLRQVWPRYFPDEQTAAAYGHNPQALANRVYADRLGNGDEASGDGWRYRGRGLIEITGRANYSAFSRTAGLDALAQPDLLLAPEGAARAAAWFWREHGLNQLADNTAGPDGFRPFDEISRRVNGGSSGLDERRAYWRRTRLALGIG
;
A
#
# COMPACT_ATOMS: atom_id res chain seq x y z
N MET A 1 -15.35 6.28 -25.10
CA MET A 1 -16.63 7.03 -25.04
C MET A 1 -17.02 7.13 -23.57
N THR A 2 -16.84 8.28 -22.95
CA THR A 2 -17.34 8.53 -21.59
C THR A 2 -18.84 8.82 -21.68
N GLY A 3 -19.67 7.86 -21.26
CA GLY A 3 -21.12 8.06 -21.17
C GLY A 3 -21.43 9.26 -20.27
N GLN A 4 -22.28 10.16 -20.76
CA GLN A 4 -22.76 11.31 -20.02
C GLN A 4 -23.75 10.81 -18.95
N PHE A 5 -23.62 11.25 -17.70
CA PHE A 5 -24.56 10.87 -16.63
C PHE A 5 -25.90 11.57 -16.86
N GLU A 6 -26.98 10.83 -17.10
CA GLU A 6 -28.32 11.40 -17.30
C GLU A 6 -29.16 11.31 -16.02
N MET A 7 -30.12 12.23 -15.85
CA MET A 7 -31.01 12.20 -14.67
C MET A 7 -31.86 10.92 -14.60
N SER A 8 -32.15 10.31 -15.74
CA SER A 8 -32.83 8.99 -15.87
C SER A 8 -32.04 7.85 -15.22
N ASP A 9 -30.72 7.99 -15.06
CA ASP A 9 -29.87 6.96 -14.49
C ASP A 9 -29.86 6.97 -12.96
N VAL A 10 -30.46 7.97 -12.29
CA VAL A 10 -30.39 8.12 -10.83
C VAL A 10 -31.27 7.09 -10.13
N GLY A 11 -30.67 6.05 -9.55
CA GLY A 11 -31.33 5.05 -8.72
C GLY A 11 -31.20 5.29 -7.20
N PHE A 12 -30.34 6.23 -6.78
CA PHE A 12 -30.17 6.60 -5.37
C PHE A 12 -29.71 8.06 -5.22
N ILE A 13 -30.19 8.76 -4.19
CA ILE A 13 -29.81 10.14 -3.89
C ILE A 13 -29.28 10.22 -2.45
N ALA A 14 -28.03 10.65 -2.28
CA ALA A 14 -27.49 11.04 -0.99
C ALA A 14 -27.81 12.52 -0.73
N ARG A 15 -28.34 12.83 0.46
CA ARG A 15 -28.60 14.21 0.90
C ARG A 15 -27.67 14.53 2.07
N ILE A 16 -26.68 15.38 1.83
CA ILE A 16 -25.64 15.73 2.82
C ILE A 16 -25.74 17.22 3.15
N VAL A 17 -25.91 17.54 4.43
CA VAL A 17 -25.92 18.92 4.94
C VAL A 17 -24.52 19.28 5.41
N VAL A 18 -24.01 20.42 4.96
CA VAL A 18 -22.71 20.95 5.36
C VAL A 18 -22.91 22.35 5.96
N GLY A 19 -22.47 22.54 7.20
CA GLY A 19 -22.62 23.80 7.93
C GLY A 19 -23.66 23.71 9.04
N ASN A 20 -23.98 24.86 9.64
CA ASN A 20 -24.83 24.93 10.82
C ASN A 20 -26.29 25.18 10.44
N ASP A 21 -27.18 24.27 10.84
CA ASP A 21 -28.63 24.36 10.63
C ASP A 21 -29.45 24.29 11.94
N ASP A 22 -28.85 23.92 13.08
CA ASP A 22 -29.46 23.99 14.42
C ASP A 22 -28.66 24.92 15.38
N PRO A 23 -29.25 26.03 15.86
CA PRO A 23 -28.58 26.95 16.79
C PRO A 23 -28.26 26.35 18.16
N ARG A 24 -28.87 25.21 18.53
CA ARG A 24 -28.63 24.53 19.81
C ARG A 24 -27.49 23.54 19.74
N ASN A 25 -27.03 23.22 18.53
CA ASN A 25 -25.96 22.26 18.29
C ASN A 25 -25.02 22.80 17.20
N MET A 26 -24.24 23.82 17.57
CA MET A 26 -23.23 24.40 16.69
C MET A 26 -22.11 23.39 16.44
N LEU A 27 -21.97 22.98 15.19
CA LEU A 27 -20.86 22.18 14.72
C LEU A 27 -19.57 23.01 14.73
N THR A 28 -18.51 22.35 15.17
CA THR A 28 -17.13 22.85 15.08
C THR A 28 -16.68 22.91 13.61
N GLU A 29 -15.64 23.71 13.33
CA GLU A 29 -15.03 23.76 11.99
C GLU A 29 -14.56 22.38 11.51
N GLU A 30 -14.12 21.53 12.45
CA GLU A 30 -13.70 20.16 12.19
C GLU A 30 -14.86 19.25 11.78
N GLU A 31 -16.01 19.36 12.44
CA GLU A 31 -17.22 18.62 12.06
C GLU A 31 -17.76 19.07 10.70
N ILE A 32 -17.71 20.38 10.42
CA ILE A 32 -18.08 20.93 9.10
C ILE A 32 -17.11 20.41 8.02
N ARG A 33 -15.80 20.32 8.33
CA ARG A 33 -14.80 19.72 7.44
C ARG A 33 -15.11 18.26 7.16
N GLN A 34 -15.46 17.48 8.18
CA GLN A 34 -15.85 16.08 8.02
C GLN A 34 -17.10 15.92 7.16
N GLN A 35 -18.12 16.77 7.34
CA GLN A 35 -19.30 16.80 6.47
C GLN A 35 -18.92 17.08 5.00
N MET A 36 -18.02 18.03 4.77
CA MET A 36 -17.51 18.32 3.43
C MET A 36 -16.69 17.16 2.85
N GLU A 37 -15.95 16.41 3.68
CA GLU A 37 -15.26 15.19 3.25
C GLU A 37 -16.23 14.11 2.80
N GLN A 38 -17.42 13.98 3.41
CA GLN A 38 -18.45 13.06 2.92
C GLN A 38 -18.92 13.44 1.51
N VAL A 39 -19.14 14.75 1.26
CA VAL A 39 -19.47 15.26 -0.08
C VAL A 39 -18.35 14.92 -1.07
N ASN A 40 -17.09 15.21 -0.71
CA ASN A 40 -15.94 14.92 -1.57
C ASN A 40 -15.79 13.42 -1.85
N ARG A 41 -16.01 12.56 -0.85
CA ARG A 41 -16.01 11.10 -0.98
C ARG A 41 -17.03 10.65 -2.02
N CYS A 42 -18.27 11.12 -1.90
CA CYS A 42 -19.35 10.84 -2.85
C CYS A 42 -19.02 11.26 -4.29
N LEU A 43 -18.23 12.31 -4.51
CA LEU A 43 -17.91 12.85 -5.84
C LEU A 43 -16.60 12.31 -6.45
N SER A 44 -15.80 11.60 -5.66
CA SER A 44 -14.45 11.13 -6.07
C SER A 44 -14.28 9.62 -6.01
N GLU A 45 -14.93 8.92 -5.06
CA GLU A 45 -14.85 7.47 -4.94
C GLU A 45 -15.78 6.74 -5.90
N THR A 46 -15.56 5.44 -6.10
CA THR A 46 -16.37 4.60 -6.98
C THR A 46 -17.37 3.76 -6.16
N PRO A 47 -18.68 3.76 -6.49
CA PRO A 47 -19.30 4.43 -7.64
C PRO A 47 -19.38 5.95 -7.46
N ARG A 48 -19.01 6.68 -8.51
CA ARG A 48 -18.94 8.16 -8.49
C ARG A 48 -20.33 8.76 -8.56
N GLY A 49 -20.64 9.64 -7.62
CA GLY A 49 -21.86 10.42 -7.59
C GLY A 49 -21.74 11.72 -8.37
N HIS A 50 -22.88 12.28 -8.75
CA HIS A 50 -22.98 13.57 -9.44
C HIS A 50 -23.87 14.51 -8.64
N ILE A 51 -23.48 15.77 -8.47
CA ILE A 51 -24.35 16.77 -7.85
C ILE A 51 -25.54 16.99 -8.79
N ILE A 52 -26.73 16.66 -8.32
CA ILE A 52 -27.99 16.86 -9.05
C ILE A 52 -28.80 18.04 -8.49
N GLY A 53 -28.41 18.56 -7.33
CA GLY A 53 -29.00 19.76 -6.74
C GLY A 53 -28.17 20.29 -5.57
N MET A 54 -28.20 21.60 -5.37
CA MET A 54 -27.56 22.28 -4.25
C MET A 54 -28.48 23.39 -3.72
N GLU A 55 -28.76 23.35 -2.42
CA GLU A 55 -29.56 24.37 -1.74
C GLU A 55 -28.69 25.10 -0.73
N ARG A 56 -28.75 26.43 -0.72
CA ARG A 56 -28.10 27.25 0.31
C ARG A 56 -29.16 27.81 1.23
N GLY A 57 -29.03 27.53 2.52
CA GLY A 57 -29.94 27.98 3.55
C GLY A 57 -29.22 28.87 4.56
N GLY A 58 -29.98 29.78 5.18
CA GLY A 58 -29.51 30.51 6.34
C GLY A 58 -30.64 30.67 7.33
N VAL A 59 -30.34 30.44 8.61
CA VAL A 59 -31.31 30.63 9.70
C VAL A 59 -30.77 31.71 10.62
N SER A 60 -31.55 32.77 10.83
CA SER A 60 -31.21 33.79 11.80
C SER A 60 -31.91 33.52 13.13
N HIS A 61 -31.14 33.40 14.20
CA HIS A 61 -31.64 33.24 15.56
C HIS A 61 -31.20 34.40 16.43
N THR A 62 -32.12 34.92 17.23
CA THR A 62 -31.83 35.93 18.24
C THR A 62 -31.57 35.22 19.56
N ILE A 63 -30.36 35.37 20.11
CA ILE A 63 -29.97 34.86 21.42
C ILE A 63 -29.66 36.07 22.30
N GLY A 64 -30.58 36.41 23.20
CA GLY A 64 -30.51 37.65 23.98
C GLY A 64 -30.68 38.89 23.09
N GLU A 65 -29.70 39.80 23.11
CA GLU A 65 -29.67 40.99 22.24
C GLU A 65 -28.84 40.79 20.95
N GLN A 66 -28.23 39.61 20.77
CA GLN A 66 -27.38 39.32 19.62
C GLN A 66 -28.12 38.46 18.58
N GLN A 67 -27.97 38.81 17.31
CA GLN A 67 -28.46 38.02 16.19
C GLN A 67 -27.33 37.14 15.64
N VAL A 68 -27.52 35.83 15.67
CA VAL A 68 -26.61 34.84 15.08
C VAL A 68 -27.21 34.35 13.77
N VAL A 69 -26.44 34.47 12.68
CA VAL A 69 -26.82 33.95 11.36
C VAL A 69 -26.07 32.66 11.12
N LEU A 70 -26.81 31.57 11.02
CA LEU A 70 -26.28 30.27 10.64
C LEU A 70 -26.39 30.09 9.13
N GLN A 71 -25.41 29.41 8.55
CA GLN A 71 -25.39 29.11 7.12
C GLN A 71 -25.08 27.63 6.93
N TYR A 72 -25.81 27.02 5.99
CA TYR A 72 -25.59 25.65 5.58
C TYR A 72 -25.86 25.47 4.08
N CYS A 73 -25.26 24.42 3.51
CA CYS A 73 -25.50 23.97 2.15
C CYS A 73 -25.97 22.52 2.18
N VAL A 74 -27.02 22.20 1.41
CA VAL A 74 -27.48 20.82 1.22
C VAL A 74 -27.06 20.36 -0.17
N TYR A 75 -26.28 19.29 -0.24
CA TYR A 75 -25.86 18.64 -1.47
C TYR A 75 -26.75 17.42 -1.72
N HIS A 76 -27.40 17.39 -2.89
CA HIS A 76 -28.11 16.24 -3.41
C HIS A 76 -27.22 15.56 -4.45
N ILE A 77 -26.72 14.37 -4.13
CA ILE A 77 -25.75 13.64 -4.95
C ILE A 77 -26.43 12.37 -5.49
N GLY A 78 -26.61 12.31 -6.80
CA GLY A 78 -27.23 11.20 -7.51
C GLY A 78 -26.23 10.10 -7.86
N PHE A 79 -26.66 8.85 -7.72
CA PHE A 79 -25.92 7.66 -8.10
C PHE A 79 -26.82 6.70 -8.87
N VAL A 80 -26.22 5.87 -9.73
CA VAL A 80 -26.96 4.83 -10.47
C VAL A 80 -27.55 3.77 -9.54
N ARG A 81 -26.84 3.46 -8.46
CA ARG A 81 -27.25 2.56 -7.38
C ARG A 81 -26.64 3.05 -6.07
N LYS A 82 -27.23 2.67 -4.93
CA LYS A 82 -26.72 3.03 -3.61
C LYS A 82 -25.23 2.65 -3.49
N PRO A 83 -24.32 3.61 -3.21
CA PRO A 83 -22.92 3.31 -2.96
C PRO A 83 -22.76 2.47 -1.70
N TRP A 84 -21.81 1.54 -1.75
CA TRP A 84 -21.54 0.63 -0.64
C TRP A 84 -21.07 1.37 0.63
N PHE A 85 -20.44 2.53 0.48
CA PHE A 85 -19.99 3.38 1.58
C PHE A 85 -21.09 4.26 2.21
N MET A 86 -22.33 4.25 1.70
CA MET A 86 -23.39 5.11 2.22
C MET A 86 -23.84 4.74 3.64
N ASP A 87 -23.78 3.46 3.99
CA ASP A 87 -24.21 2.99 5.32
C ASP A 87 -23.19 3.37 6.41
N GLU A 88 -21.93 3.61 6.03
CA GLU A 88 -20.87 4.13 6.91
C GLU A 88 -21.07 5.62 7.21
N LEU A 89 -21.58 6.38 6.23
CA LEU A 89 -21.83 7.83 6.38
C LEU A 89 -23.02 8.14 7.30
N ALA A 90 -23.92 7.18 7.52
CA ALA A 90 -25.13 7.35 8.32
C ALA A 90 -24.91 7.24 9.85
N HIS A 91 -23.74 6.80 10.32
CA HIS A 91 -23.46 6.59 11.75
C HIS A 91 -22.14 7.23 12.19
N PRO A 92 -22.13 8.54 12.52
CA PRO A 92 -20.94 9.24 12.98
C PRO A 92 -20.75 8.99 14.48
N ALA A 93 -20.37 7.78 14.88
CA ALA A 93 -20.00 7.50 16.27
C ALA A 93 -18.52 7.11 16.36
N ARG A 94 -17.72 8.09 16.77
CA ARG A 94 -16.33 8.02 17.28
C ARG A 94 -15.24 7.64 16.28
N ALA A 95 -14.68 8.65 15.63
CA ALA A 95 -13.30 8.61 15.12
C ALA A 95 -12.64 9.98 15.29
N GLY A 96 -12.21 10.29 16.52
CA GLY A 96 -11.24 11.35 16.74
C GLY A 96 -9.88 10.71 16.94
N VAL A 97 -9.00 10.73 15.93
CA VAL A 97 -7.53 10.82 16.06
C VAL A 97 -6.95 11.36 14.74
N ALA A 98 -6.19 12.45 14.83
CA ALA A 98 -5.41 13.04 13.74
C ALA A 98 -4.29 12.08 13.25
N PRO A 99 -3.83 12.17 11.98
CA PRO A 99 -2.72 11.35 11.52
C PRO A 99 -1.43 11.92 12.11
N THR A 100 -0.82 11.19 13.05
CA THR A 100 0.51 11.48 13.56
C THR A 100 1.41 10.27 13.42
N ALA A 101 2.60 10.55 12.89
CA ALA A 101 3.86 9.82 13.03
C ALA A 101 3.86 8.32 12.70
N HIS A 102 4.59 7.99 11.63
CA HIS A 102 5.13 6.66 11.38
C HIS A 102 5.76 6.08 12.66
N ALA A 103 5.41 4.83 12.97
CA ALA A 103 5.92 4.11 14.12
C ALA A 103 7.45 4.09 14.13
N SER A 104 8.03 4.66 15.19
CA SER A 104 9.42 4.47 15.58
C SER A 104 9.55 3.13 16.29
N VAL A 105 10.42 2.25 15.80
CA VAL A 105 10.81 1.03 16.52
C VAL A 105 11.99 1.37 17.44
N ALA A 106 11.82 1.04 18.72
CA ALA A 106 12.77 1.27 19.79
C ALA A 106 14.15 0.61 19.54
N GLN A 107 15.21 1.33 19.91
CA GLN A 107 16.59 0.82 19.97
C GLN A 107 16.75 -0.24 21.07
N PRO A 108 17.42 -1.38 20.81
CA PRO A 108 17.98 -2.22 21.86
C PRO A 108 19.32 -1.64 22.39
N PRO A 109 19.72 -1.96 23.65
CA PRO A 109 20.79 -1.26 24.34
C PRO A 109 22.17 -1.60 23.80
N ALA A 110 23.10 -0.65 24.01
CA ALA A 110 24.48 -0.70 23.56
C ALA A 110 25.24 -1.95 24.06
N VAL A 111 25.90 -2.64 23.14
CA VAL A 111 26.91 -3.67 23.45
C VAL A 111 28.26 -3.17 22.96
N SER A 112 29.22 -3.19 23.89
CA SER A 112 30.58 -2.69 23.76
C SER A 112 31.39 -3.39 22.66
N GLN A 113 32.20 -2.61 21.94
CA GLN A 113 33.16 -3.08 20.94
C GLN A 113 34.28 -3.94 21.56
N PRO A 114 34.84 -4.88 20.78
CA PRO A 114 36.26 -5.14 20.81
C PRO A 114 36.94 -4.79 19.48
N THR A 115 38.08 -4.13 19.63
CA THR A 115 39.08 -3.71 18.64
C THR A 115 39.70 -4.90 17.89
N ALA A 116 39.80 -4.79 16.56
CA ALA A 116 40.76 -5.57 15.76
C ALA A 116 41.26 -4.77 14.54
N GLN A 117 42.57 -4.72 14.38
CA GLN A 117 43.34 -4.00 13.35
C GLN A 117 43.30 -4.70 11.97
N PRO A 118 43.62 -3.97 10.88
CA PRO A 118 43.44 -4.46 9.51
C PRO A 118 44.64 -5.28 8.99
N ALA A 119 44.36 -6.39 8.30
CA ALA A 119 45.36 -7.14 7.52
C ALA A 119 45.29 -6.76 6.03
N LYS A 120 46.47 -6.67 5.41
CA LYS A 120 46.77 -6.24 4.04
C LYS A 120 46.32 -7.23 2.95
N PRO A 121 46.16 -6.77 1.69
CA PRO A 121 45.73 -7.60 0.56
C PRO A 121 46.91 -8.34 -0.10
N THR A 122 46.64 -9.55 -0.62
CA THR A 122 47.55 -10.31 -1.48
C THR A 122 47.00 -10.43 -2.90
N GLU A 123 47.88 -10.18 -3.87
CA GLU A 123 47.69 -10.16 -5.33
C GLU A 123 47.62 -11.57 -5.98
N PRO A 124 47.27 -11.68 -7.29
CA PRO A 124 46.61 -12.84 -7.88
C PRO A 124 47.55 -13.85 -8.54
N VAL A 125 47.11 -15.10 -8.63
CA VAL A 125 47.78 -16.17 -9.40
C VAL A 125 46.89 -16.64 -10.56
N ARG A 126 47.49 -16.72 -11.75
CA ARG A 126 46.88 -17.08 -13.05
C ARG A 126 46.56 -18.58 -13.18
N GLN A 127 45.55 -18.87 -14.01
CA GLN A 127 45.08 -20.19 -14.47
C GLN A 127 46.15 -21.01 -15.23
N PRO A 128 45.88 -22.31 -15.49
CA PRO A 128 45.45 -22.66 -16.85
C PRO A 128 44.28 -23.67 -16.98
N THR A 129 43.69 -23.60 -18.16
CA THR A 129 42.64 -24.37 -18.85
C THR A 129 42.78 -25.90 -18.87
N THR A 130 41.65 -26.64 -18.80
CA THR A 130 41.08 -27.52 -19.87
C THR A 130 40.04 -28.53 -19.34
N ALA A 131 39.05 -28.83 -20.19
CA ALA A 131 38.24 -30.06 -20.27
C ALA A 131 37.24 -30.40 -19.15
N ASN A 132 35.93 -30.24 -19.43
CA ASN A 132 35.10 -31.41 -19.76
C ASN A 132 33.67 -31.00 -20.16
N GLU A 133 33.45 -30.99 -21.47
CA GLU A 133 32.19 -31.37 -22.09
C GLU A 133 31.88 -32.83 -21.71
N ALA A 134 30.95 -33.07 -20.79
CA ALA A 134 30.25 -34.36 -20.65
C ALA A 134 29.15 -34.31 -19.58
N THR A 135 28.17 -33.40 -19.68
CA THR A 135 26.83 -33.65 -19.10
C THR A 135 25.75 -32.83 -19.81
N MET A 136 25.69 -32.95 -21.14
CA MET A 136 24.51 -32.60 -21.92
C MET A 136 24.02 -33.90 -22.57
N GLN A 137 23.20 -34.67 -21.84
CA GLN A 137 22.11 -35.49 -22.36
C GLN A 137 21.45 -36.24 -21.19
N ARG A 138 20.23 -35.81 -20.83
CA ARG A 138 19.15 -36.52 -20.11
C ARG A 138 18.48 -35.58 -19.10
N VAL A 139 17.64 -34.70 -19.62
CA VAL A 139 16.42 -34.27 -18.90
C VAL A 139 15.28 -34.20 -19.91
N HIS A 140 14.88 -35.37 -20.40
CA HIS A 140 13.53 -35.58 -20.90
C HIS A 140 12.89 -36.65 -20.02
N ASP A 141 11.67 -36.35 -19.60
CA ASP A 141 10.74 -37.18 -18.84
C ASP A 141 11.03 -37.42 -17.37
N THR A 142 10.61 -36.47 -16.54
CA THR A 142 9.97 -36.73 -15.24
C THR A 142 8.95 -35.62 -14.94
N HIS A 143 7.77 -35.75 -15.53
CA HIS A 143 6.54 -35.18 -14.98
C HIS A 143 6.09 -36.08 -13.82
N THR A 144 6.75 -36.00 -12.67
CA THR A 144 6.28 -36.65 -11.44
C THR A 144 6.83 -35.92 -10.21
N GLU A 145 5.91 -35.26 -9.50
CA GLU A 145 5.91 -34.95 -8.06
C GLU A 145 7.15 -34.32 -7.41
N ILE A 146 7.31 -33.00 -7.54
CA ILE A 146 7.82 -32.15 -6.45
C ILE A 146 7.05 -30.82 -6.46
N THR A 147 6.11 -30.62 -5.52
CA THR A 147 5.76 -29.31 -4.89
C THR A 147 4.56 -29.45 -3.94
N VAL A 148 4.77 -29.90 -2.69
CA VAL A 148 3.74 -29.81 -1.62
C VAL A 148 3.82 -28.47 -0.85
N ASN A 149 4.81 -27.63 -1.11
CA ASN A 149 5.14 -26.48 -0.25
C ASN A 149 4.80 -25.08 -0.80
N GLY A 150 3.97 -24.95 -1.85
CA GLY A 150 3.62 -23.67 -2.46
C GLY A 150 2.20 -23.58 -3.03
N ILE A 151 1.92 -22.52 -3.78
CA ILE A 151 0.73 -22.42 -4.66
C ILE A 151 1.04 -22.99 -6.03
N THR A 152 0.01 -23.44 -6.75
CA THR A 152 0.16 -23.93 -8.13
C THR A 152 -0.01 -22.81 -9.16
N LEU A 153 0.44 -23.06 -10.40
CA LEU A 153 0.22 -22.13 -11.50
C LEU A 153 -1.27 -21.84 -11.71
N GLU A 154 -2.12 -22.86 -11.71
CA GLU A 154 -3.57 -22.71 -11.92
C GLU A 154 -4.24 -21.92 -10.79
N GLN A 155 -3.79 -22.10 -9.55
CA GLN A 155 -4.26 -21.27 -8.43
C GLN A 155 -3.90 -19.80 -8.65
N LEU A 156 -2.65 -19.52 -9.02
CA LEU A 156 -2.20 -18.14 -9.27
C LEU A 156 -2.93 -17.51 -10.46
N LYS A 157 -3.16 -18.26 -11.55
CA LYS A 157 -3.94 -17.80 -12.71
C LYS A 157 -5.39 -17.46 -12.33
N THR A 158 -6.00 -18.26 -11.46
CA THR A 158 -7.37 -17.99 -10.95
C THR A 158 -7.42 -16.75 -10.07
N ILE A 159 -6.31 -16.44 -9.38
CA ILE A 159 -6.20 -15.26 -8.54
C ILE A 159 -5.95 -14.00 -9.37
N LEU A 160 -5.14 -14.05 -10.42
CA LEU A 160 -4.76 -12.86 -11.19
C LEU A 160 -5.82 -12.47 -12.23
N THR A 161 -5.99 -11.17 -12.47
CA THR A 161 -6.95 -10.64 -13.46
C THR A 161 -6.25 -9.94 -14.62
N GLY A 162 -7.01 -9.64 -15.68
CA GLY A 162 -6.53 -8.97 -16.89
C GLY A 162 -5.96 -9.93 -17.94
N ASP A 163 -5.83 -9.44 -19.17
CA ASP A 163 -5.45 -10.26 -20.34
C ASP A 163 -4.03 -10.82 -20.26
N ASP A 164 -3.18 -10.22 -19.43
CA ASP A 164 -1.78 -10.61 -19.19
C ASP A 164 -1.60 -11.53 -17.97
N SER A 165 -2.69 -11.97 -17.32
CA SER A 165 -2.66 -12.75 -16.08
C SER A 165 -1.86 -14.06 -16.20
N ASP A 166 -2.00 -14.78 -17.32
CA ASP A 166 -1.28 -16.04 -17.58
C ASP A 166 0.24 -15.85 -17.63
N ALA A 167 0.68 -14.80 -18.34
CA ALA A 167 2.11 -14.49 -18.45
C ALA A 167 2.68 -14.08 -17.09
N ARG A 168 1.94 -13.23 -16.37
CA ARG A 168 2.31 -12.76 -15.03
C ARG A 168 2.33 -13.89 -14.01
N ALA A 169 1.37 -14.82 -14.06
CA ALA A 169 1.37 -16.00 -13.21
C ALA A 169 2.62 -16.86 -13.42
N ARG A 170 3.02 -17.11 -14.69
CA ARG A 170 4.25 -17.86 -15.00
C ARG A 170 5.51 -17.15 -14.51
N GLN A 171 5.56 -15.83 -14.65
CA GLN A 171 6.71 -15.02 -14.19
C GLN A 171 6.89 -15.08 -12.67
N TRP A 172 5.78 -15.03 -11.92
CA TRP A 172 5.83 -14.83 -10.47
C TRP A 172 5.69 -16.10 -9.64
N LEU A 173 5.27 -17.23 -10.23
CA LEU A 173 5.02 -18.46 -9.48
C LEU A 173 6.22 -18.92 -8.66
N GLU A 174 7.39 -19.04 -9.29
CA GLU A 174 8.60 -19.53 -8.64
C GLU A 174 9.14 -18.53 -7.60
N PRO A 175 9.26 -17.21 -7.91
CA PRO A 175 9.65 -16.21 -6.92
C PRO A 175 8.72 -16.14 -5.71
N LEU A 176 7.39 -16.19 -5.91
CA LEU A 176 6.42 -16.16 -4.80
C LEU A 176 6.52 -17.41 -3.93
N ASN A 177 6.67 -18.60 -4.53
CA ASN A 177 6.81 -19.84 -3.76
C ASN A 177 8.12 -19.86 -2.96
N ALA A 178 9.23 -19.43 -3.56
CA ALA A 178 10.51 -19.32 -2.88
C ALA A 178 10.44 -18.31 -1.71
N ALA A 179 9.81 -17.16 -1.93
CA ALA A 179 9.59 -16.16 -0.90
C ALA A 179 8.72 -16.68 0.26
N MET A 180 7.59 -17.33 -0.05
CA MET A 180 6.72 -17.93 0.97
C MET A 180 7.46 -18.99 1.79
N GLN A 181 8.30 -19.81 1.17
CA GLN A 181 9.16 -20.75 1.88
C GLN A 181 10.15 -20.04 2.81
N ALA A 182 10.84 -19.00 2.34
CA ALA A 182 11.82 -18.25 3.14
C ALA A 182 11.20 -17.46 4.32
N GLY A 183 9.91 -17.12 4.22
CA GLY A 183 9.14 -16.41 5.24
C GLY A 183 8.29 -17.31 6.16
N ASP A 184 8.45 -18.64 6.08
CA ASP A 184 7.62 -19.61 6.80
C ASP A 184 6.11 -19.45 6.56
N VAL A 185 5.74 -18.98 5.36
CA VAL A 185 4.36 -18.81 4.87
C VAL A 185 3.88 -20.16 4.30
N ASN A 186 3.78 -21.14 5.20
CA ASN A 186 3.69 -22.56 4.84
C ASN A 186 2.29 -23.19 4.98
N SER A 187 1.33 -22.50 5.60
CA SER A 187 -0.07 -22.94 5.68
C SER A 187 -0.95 -22.23 4.64
N PRO A 188 -2.07 -22.83 4.19
CA PRO A 188 -2.98 -22.16 3.25
C PRO A 188 -3.43 -20.77 3.73
N VAL A 189 -3.77 -20.62 5.02
CA VAL A 189 -4.21 -19.35 5.59
C VAL A 189 -3.12 -18.29 5.59
N ARG A 190 -1.86 -18.67 5.88
CA ARG A 190 -0.70 -17.78 5.74
C ARG A 190 -0.49 -17.36 4.30
N ARG A 191 -0.50 -18.31 3.35
CA ARG A 191 -0.33 -18.03 1.92
C ARG A 191 -1.40 -17.08 1.40
N SER A 192 -2.67 -17.31 1.77
CA SER A 192 -3.78 -16.44 1.38
C SER A 192 -3.59 -15.01 1.91
N ALA A 193 -3.30 -14.85 3.20
CA ALA A 193 -3.12 -13.53 3.79
C ALA A 193 -1.90 -12.80 3.20
N PHE A 194 -0.78 -13.50 3.02
CA PHE A 194 0.44 -12.97 2.40
C PHE A 194 0.19 -12.51 0.96
N LEU A 195 -0.38 -13.39 0.12
CA LEU A 195 -0.68 -13.07 -1.27
C LEU A 195 -1.66 -11.90 -1.38
N ALA A 196 -2.65 -11.80 -0.50
CA ALA A 196 -3.59 -10.69 -0.51
C ALA A 196 -2.92 -9.33 -0.30
N GLN A 197 -1.93 -9.25 0.60
CA GLN A 197 -1.17 -8.01 0.81
C GLN A 197 -0.26 -7.72 -0.38
N VAL A 198 0.46 -8.73 -0.86
CA VAL A 198 1.33 -8.61 -2.04
C VAL A 198 0.55 -8.11 -3.25
N LEU A 199 -0.63 -8.67 -3.52
CA LEU A 199 -1.47 -8.25 -4.64
C LEU A 199 -1.96 -6.80 -4.49
N ALA A 200 -2.28 -6.38 -3.27
CA ALA A 200 -2.69 -5.01 -3.01
C ALA A 200 -1.57 -4.00 -3.25
N GLU A 201 -0.37 -4.24 -2.73
CA GLU A 201 0.76 -3.30 -2.89
C GLU A 201 1.28 -3.23 -4.33
N SER A 202 1.25 -4.35 -5.05
CA SER A 202 1.86 -4.46 -6.38
C SER A 202 0.90 -4.29 -7.54
N ASN A 203 -0.37 -3.93 -7.27
CA ASN A 203 -1.46 -3.90 -8.27
C ASN A 203 -1.55 -5.24 -9.03
N GLU A 204 -1.69 -6.31 -8.26
CA GLU A 204 -1.62 -7.71 -8.70
C GLU A 204 -0.34 -8.06 -9.46
N LEU A 205 0.83 -7.77 -8.88
CA LEU A 205 2.17 -8.13 -9.40
C LEU A 205 2.59 -7.37 -10.67
N ARG A 206 1.95 -6.23 -10.95
CA ARG A 206 2.26 -5.37 -12.11
C ARG A 206 3.38 -4.38 -11.83
N HIS A 207 3.55 -4.02 -10.57
CA HIS A 207 4.51 -3.01 -10.15
C HIS A 207 5.41 -3.56 -9.05
N VAL A 208 6.67 -3.16 -9.10
CA VAL A 208 7.73 -3.49 -8.14
C VAL A 208 8.49 -2.24 -7.70
N GLU A 209 7.95 -1.07 -8.03
CA GLU A 209 8.57 0.22 -7.80
C GLU A 209 7.49 1.30 -7.79
N GLU A 210 7.64 2.27 -6.89
CA GLU A 210 6.80 3.46 -6.88
C GLU A 210 7.13 4.42 -8.04
N SER A 211 6.11 5.04 -8.63
CA SER A 211 6.31 5.93 -9.78
C SER A 211 6.94 7.28 -9.41
N LEU A 212 6.47 7.90 -8.31
CA LEU A 212 6.83 9.26 -7.88
C LEU A 212 6.71 10.35 -8.99
N ASN A 213 6.01 10.06 -10.09
CA ASN A 213 5.81 11.02 -11.18
C ASN A 213 4.50 11.79 -10.98
N TYR A 214 4.56 12.87 -10.21
CA TYR A 214 3.41 13.70 -9.90
C TYR A 214 3.45 15.04 -10.63
N ARG A 215 2.27 15.54 -11.04
CA ARG A 215 2.12 16.93 -11.48
C ARG A 215 2.30 17.89 -10.29
N PRO A 216 2.82 19.12 -10.49
CA PRO A 216 3.01 20.09 -9.41
C PRO A 216 1.74 20.35 -8.57
N ASP A 217 0.58 20.49 -9.20
CA ASP A 217 -0.69 20.72 -8.51
C ASP A 217 -1.07 19.56 -7.58
N ARG A 218 -0.75 18.32 -7.98
CA ARG A 218 -0.98 17.12 -7.17
C ARG A 218 0.01 17.02 -6.00
N LEU A 219 1.27 17.43 -6.18
CA LEU A 219 2.25 17.46 -5.09
C LEU A 219 1.77 18.27 -3.88
N ARG A 220 1.13 19.42 -4.12
CA ARG A 220 0.56 20.25 -3.06
C ARG A 220 -0.62 19.60 -2.33
N GLN A 221 -1.34 18.69 -2.98
CA GLN A 221 -2.46 17.96 -2.37
C GLN A 221 -1.97 16.78 -1.53
N VAL A 222 -0.97 16.05 -2.04
CA VAL A 222 -0.44 14.84 -1.40
C VAL A 222 0.53 15.19 -0.26
N TRP A 223 1.34 16.23 -0.45
CA TRP A 223 2.39 16.63 0.50
C TRP A 223 2.39 18.15 0.74
N PRO A 224 1.28 18.74 1.24
CA PRO A 224 1.14 20.19 1.43
C PRO A 224 2.23 20.79 2.33
N ARG A 225 2.74 20.01 3.30
CA ARG A 225 3.85 20.42 4.16
C ARG A 225 5.18 20.62 3.39
N TYR A 226 5.44 19.81 2.36
CA TYR A 226 6.67 19.88 1.57
C TYR A 226 6.54 20.81 0.37
N PHE A 227 5.30 21.04 -0.11
CA PHE A 227 4.96 21.83 -1.28
C PHE A 227 3.81 22.80 -0.96
N PRO A 228 4.05 23.87 -0.17
CA PRO A 228 3.00 24.79 0.24
C PRO A 228 2.54 25.72 -0.90
N ASP A 229 3.42 25.98 -1.86
CA ASP A 229 3.20 26.92 -2.96
C ASP A 229 3.53 26.31 -4.33
N GLU A 230 3.07 26.97 -5.39
CA GLU A 230 3.26 26.53 -6.77
C GLU A 230 4.72 26.56 -7.21
N GLN A 231 5.50 27.54 -6.76
CA GLN A 231 6.91 27.66 -7.14
C GLN A 231 7.72 26.49 -6.59
N THR A 232 7.52 26.15 -5.32
CA THR A 232 8.14 24.98 -4.70
C THR A 232 7.68 23.70 -5.41
N ALA A 233 6.39 23.53 -5.67
CA ALA A 233 5.89 22.32 -6.34
C ALA A 233 6.40 22.16 -7.78
N ALA A 234 6.52 23.25 -8.53
CA ALA A 234 6.98 23.25 -9.92
C ALA A 234 8.42 22.73 -10.06
N ALA A 235 9.27 22.93 -9.04
CA ALA A 235 10.65 22.43 -9.05
C ALA A 235 10.75 20.89 -8.94
N TYR A 236 9.71 20.21 -8.43
CA TYR A 236 9.72 18.76 -8.18
C TYR A 236 8.69 17.99 -9.03
N GLY A 237 7.73 18.69 -9.64
CA GLY A 237 6.75 18.07 -10.53
C GLY A 237 7.42 17.40 -11.73
N HIS A 238 6.94 16.22 -12.09
CA HIS A 238 7.52 15.38 -13.15
C HIS A 238 9.01 15.06 -12.97
N ASN A 239 9.51 15.16 -11.73
CA ASN A 239 10.89 14.83 -11.39
C ASN A 239 10.93 13.83 -10.21
N PRO A 240 10.71 12.54 -10.49
CA PRO A 240 10.65 11.49 -9.45
C PRO A 240 11.88 11.44 -8.54
N GLN A 241 13.07 11.65 -9.10
CA GLN A 241 14.31 11.62 -8.33
C GLN A 241 14.41 12.78 -7.34
N ALA A 242 14.17 14.00 -7.80
CA ALA A 242 14.16 15.16 -6.89
C ALA A 242 13.06 15.00 -5.83
N LEU A 243 11.87 14.55 -6.25
CA LEU A 243 10.75 14.31 -5.34
C LEU A 243 11.12 13.31 -4.24
N ALA A 244 11.66 12.15 -4.62
CA ALA A 244 12.07 11.10 -3.68
C ALA A 244 13.10 11.62 -2.67
N ASN A 245 14.12 12.31 -3.16
CA ASN A 245 15.17 12.90 -2.33
C ASN A 245 14.59 13.86 -1.29
N ARG A 246 13.58 14.65 -1.65
CA ARG A 246 12.92 15.58 -0.72
C ARG A 246 12.02 14.90 0.29
N VAL A 247 11.09 14.04 -0.15
CA VAL A 247 10.05 13.49 0.74
C VAL A 247 10.59 12.41 1.69
N TYR A 248 11.72 11.81 1.34
CA TYR A 248 12.40 10.79 2.15
C TYR A 248 13.70 11.26 2.80
N ALA A 249 14.07 12.54 2.68
CA ALA A 249 15.21 13.11 3.41
C ALA A 249 15.05 12.93 4.93
N ASP A 250 16.16 12.63 5.62
CA ASP A 250 16.28 12.54 7.08
C ASP A 250 15.28 11.55 7.74
N ARG A 251 14.81 10.57 6.97
CA ARG A 251 13.81 9.59 7.39
C ARG A 251 14.31 8.18 7.06
N LEU A 252 13.89 7.20 7.87
CA LEU A 252 14.14 5.78 7.58
C LEU A 252 15.64 5.47 7.37
N GLY A 253 16.53 6.19 8.05
CA GLY A 253 17.98 6.08 7.95
C GLY A 253 18.61 6.74 6.72
N ASN A 254 17.83 7.41 5.88
CA ASN A 254 18.36 8.22 4.78
C ASN A 254 19.09 9.46 5.32
N GLY A 255 20.10 9.91 4.58
CA GLY A 255 20.68 11.24 4.77
C GLY A 255 19.74 12.37 4.34
N ASP A 256 20.30 13.58 4.30
CA ASP A 256 19.61 14.78 3.81
C ASP A 256 19.21 14.67 2.32
N GLU A 257 18.46 15.64 1.82
CA GLU A 257 18.01 15.66 0.42
C GLU A 257 19.19 15.60 -0.59
N ALA A 258 20.34 16.21 -0.25
CA ALA A 258 21.52 16.25 -1.12
C ALA A 258 22.26 14.91 -1.21
N SER A 259 22.09 14.02 -0.21
CA SER A 259 22.70 12.68 -0.20
C SER A 259 22.28 11.80 -1.37
N GLY A 260 21.09 12.06 -1.96
CA GLY A 260 20.49 11.20 -2.99
C GLY A 260 19.87 9.91 -2.46
N ASP A 261 19.81 9.75 -1.13
CA ASP A 261 19.31 8.53 -0.49
C ASP A 261 17.83 8.29 -0.73
N GLY A 262 17.02 9.36 -0.78
CA GLY A 262 15.59 9.24 -1.00
C GLY A 262 15.28 8.55 -2.33
N TRP A 263 15.99 8.90 -3.41
CA TRP A 263 15.88 8.19 -4.68
C TRP A 263 16.55 6.83 -4.66
N ARG A 264 17.76 6.73 -4.10
CA ARG A 264 18.52 5.46 -4.08
C ARG A 264 17.74 4.34 -3.39
N TYR A 265 17.08 4.66 -2.27
CA TYR A 265 16.32 3.73 -1.44
C TYR A 265 14.81 4.01 -1.46
N ARG A 266 14.28 4.49 -2.58
CA ARG A 266 12.84 4.60 -2.83
C ARG A 266 12.12 3.25 -2.73
N GLY A 267 10.80 3.27 -2.65
CA GLY A 267 9.92 2.10 -2.58
C GLY A 267 10.15 1.13 -3.73
N ARG A 268 10.57 -0.11 -3.39
CA ARG A 268 10.72 -1.20 -4.36
C ARG A 268 10.26 -2.55 -3.79
N GLY A 269 10.07 -3.49 -4.69
CA GLY A 269 9.61 -4.84 -4.42
C GLY A 269 8.10 -4.95 -4.29
N LEU A 270 7.61 -6.17 -4.07
CA LEU A 270 6.17 -6.47 -4.02
C LEU A 270 5.45 -5.92 -2.76
N ILE A 271 6.19 -5.32 -1.83
CA ILE A 271 5.65 -4.69 -0.61
C ILE A 271 6.22 -3.27 -0.38
N GLU A 272 6.89 -2.70 -1.39
CA GLU A 272 7.44 -1.33 -1.37
C GLU A 272 8.32 -0.97 -0.16
N ILE A 273 9.35 -1.77 0.14
CA ILE A 273 10.29 -1.40 1.21
C ILE A 273 11.03 -0.11 0.84
N THR A 274 11.12 0.83 1.79
CA THR A 274 11.62 2.18 1.55
C THR A 274 12.61 2.61 2.63
N GLY A 275 13.67 3.32 2.24
CA GLY A 275 14.67 3.92 3.13
C GLY A 275 15.87 3.04 3.45
N ARG A 276 17.05 3.66 3.59
CA ARG A 276 18.35 3.02 3.79
C ARG A 276 18.35 2.02 4.95
N ALA A 277 17.67 2.33 6.06
CA ALA A 277 17.61 1.44 7.22
C ALA A 277 16.92 0.11 6.87
N ASN A 278 15.84 0.15 6.10
CA ASN A 278 15.10 -1.05 5.67
C ASN A 278 15.92 -1.85 4.64
N TYR A 279 16.53 -1.19 3.66
CA TYR A 279 17.42 -1.85 2.71
C TYR A 279 18.61 -2.51 3.41
N SER A 280 19.18 -1.86 4.44
CA SER A 280 20.25 -2.44 5.26
C SER A 280 19.78 -3.66 6.06
N ALA A 281 18.61 -3.57 6.71
CA ALA A 281 18.06 -4.67 7.50
C ALA A 281 17.68 -5.89 6.63
N PHE A 282 17.05 -5.64 5.47
CA PHE A 282 16.81 -6.64 4.45
C PHE A 282 18.12 -7.32 4.02
N SER A 283 19.13 -6.52 3.67
CA SER A 283 20.39 -7.07 3.13
C SER A 283 21.11 -8.01 4.09
N ARG A 284 21.02 -7.74 5.41
CA ARG A 284 21.62 -8.59 6.44
C ARG A 284 20.97 -9.95 6.60
N THR A 285 19.68 -10.08 6.26
CA THR A 285 18.86 -11.24 6.65
C THR A 285 18.28 -11.99 5.46
N ALA A 286 18.22 -11.38 4.28
CA ALA A 286 17.66 -11.96 3.07
C ALA A 286 18.71 -12.61 2.15
N GLY A 287 20.00 -12.41 2.42
CA GLY A 287 21.09 -12.94 1.59
C GLY A 287 21.22 -12.25 0.21
N LEU A 288 20.70 -11.03 0.07
CA LEU A 288 20.82 -10.19 -1.12
C LEU A 288 21.31 -8.80 -0.70
N ASP A 289 22.41 -8.31 -1.26
CA ASP A 289 22.97 -7.01 -0.89
C ASP A 289 22.26 -5.84 -1.62
N ALA A 290 20.99 -5.62 -1.26
CA ALA A 290 20.19 -4.52 -1.80
C ALA A 290 20.65 -3.14 -1.27
N LEU A 291 21.44 -3.09 -0.20
CA LEU A 291 22.03 -1.85 0.28
C LEU A 291 23.07 -1.32 -0.72
N ALA A 292 23.96 -2.20 -1.20
CA ALA A 292 24.89 -1.85 -2.26
C ALA A 292 24.17 -1.72 -3.62
N GLN A 293 23.25 -2.65 -3.93
CA GLN A 293 22.59 -2.80 -5.23
C GLN A 293 21.06 -2.77 -5.08
N PRO A 294 20.44 -1.60 -4.86
CA PRO A 294 19.00 -1.50 -4.57
C PRO A 294 18.09 -1.99 -5.70
N ASP A 295 18.56 -1.93 -6.95
CA ASP A 295 17.80 -2.38 -8.12
C ASP A 295 17.59 -3.90 -8.16
N LEU A 296 18.28 -4.68 -7.31
CA LEU A 296 17.96 -6.11 -7.11
C LEU A 296 16.48 -6.32 -6.71
N LEU A 297 15.85 -5.33 -6.08
CA LEU A 297 14.43 -5.39 -5.70
C LEU A 297 13.46 -5.12 -6.85
N LEU A 298 13.95 -4.72 -8.03
CA LEU A 298 13.15 -4.62 -9.25
C LEU A 298 13.01 -5.98 -9.96
N ALA A 299 13.93 -6.91 -9.70
CA ALA A 299 13.84 -8.26 -10.24
C ALA A 299 12.82 -9.10 -9.46
N PRO A 300 12.08 -10.04 -10.09
CA PRO A 300 11.05 -10.83 -9.42
C PRO A 300 11.53 -11.54 -8.15
N GLU A 301 12.73 -12.13 -8.16
CA GLU A 301 13.30 -12.80 -6.99
C GLU A 301 13.49 -11.84 -5.82
N GLY A 302 14.16 -10.71 -6.03
CA GLY A 302 14.40 -9.72 -4.98
C GLY A 302 13.11 -9.08 -4.48
N ALA A 303 12.19 -8.77 -5.40
CA ALA A 303 10.89 -8.18 -5.09
C ALA A 303 10.03 -9.08 -4.19
N ALA A 304 9.96 -10.39 -4.51
CA ALA A 304 9.21 -11.36 -3.70
C ALA A 304 9.91 -11.63 -2.37
N ARG A 305 11.25 -11.71 -2.37
CA ARG A 305 12.03 -11.90 -1.14
C ARG A 305 11.88 -10.74 -0.16
N ALA A 306 11.79 -9.50 -0.66
CA ALA A 306 11.50 -8.33 0.17
C ALA A 306 10.14 -8.43 0.86
N ALA A 307 9.11 -8.93 0.16
CA ALA A 307 7.80 -9.17 0.76
C ALA A 307 7.86 -10.23 1.88
N ALA A 308 8.55 -11.35 1.66
CA ALA A 308 8.72 -12.38 2.69
C ALA A 308 9.53 -11.92 3.90
N TRP A 309 10.59 -11.13 3.66
CA TRP A 309 11.36 -10.51 4.73
C TRP A 309 10.49 -9.60 5.60
N PHE A 310 9.78 -8.65 4.99
CA PHE A 310 8.87 -7.74 5.71
C PHE A 310 7.83 -8.52 6.52
N TRP A 311 7.21 -9.53 5.89
CA TRP A 311 6.21 -10.37 6.52
C TRP A 311 6.73 -11.05 7.79
N ARG A 312 7.96 -11.56 7.75
CA ARG A 312 8.62 -12.22 8.88
C ARG A 312 9.00 -11.21 9.98
N GLU A 313 9.64 -10.11 9.62
CA GLU A 313 10.09 -9.08 10.60
C GLU A 313 8.92 -8.46 11.35
N HIS A 314 7.73 -8.39 10.74
CA HIS A 314 6.52 -7.87 11.38
C HIS A 314 5.64 -8.94 12.07
N GLY A 315 6.11 -10.19 12.14
CA GLY A 315 5.44 -11.27 12.88
C GLY A 315 4.06 -11.64 12.33
N LEU A 316 3.86 -11.47 11.02
CA LEU A 316 2.51 -11.54 10.41
C LEU A 316 1.96 -12.96 10.28
N ASN A 317 2.83 -13.99 10.37
CA ASN A 317 2.40 -15.39 10.39
C ASN A 317 1.41 -15.69 11.53
N GLN A 318 1.68 -15.21 12.75
CA GLN A 318 0.81 -15.48 13.90
C GLN A 318 -0.58 -14.84 13.74
N LEU A 319 -0.65 -13.65 13.14
CA LEU A 319 -1.92 -13.04 12.80
C LEU A 319 -2.65 -13.84 11.73
N ALA A 320 -1.93 -14.29 10.70
CA ALA A 320 -2.52 -15.02 9.58
C ALA A 320 -3.09 -16.37 10.01
N ASP A 321 -2.48 -17.05 10.97
CA ASP A 321 -3.01 -18.29 11.56
C ASP A 321 -4.39 -18.08 12.19
N ASN A 322 -4.65 -16.91 12.76
CA ASN A 322 -5.92 -16.57 13.38
C ASN A 322 -7.01 -16.16 12.36
N THR A 323 -6.70 -16.15 11.06
CA THR A 323 -7.65 -15.79 10.00
C THR A 323 -8.56 -16.95 9.56
N ALA A 324 -8.38 -18.15 10.12
CA ALA A 324 -9.20 -19.32 9.80
C ALA A 324 -10.61 -19.28 10.42
N GLY A 325 -10.79 -18.56 11.53
CA GLY A 325 -12.05 -18.53 12.29
C GLY A 325 -13.11 -17.60 11.71
N PRO A 326 -14.34 -17.61 12.28
CA PRO A 326 -15.47 -16.79 11.82
C PRO A 326 -15.20 -15.28 11.91
N ASP A 327 -14.33 -14.85 12.84
CA ASP A 327 -13.85 -13.47 12.99
C ASP A 327 -12.53 -13.21 12.25
N GLY A 328 -12.13 -14.08 11.29
CA GLY A 328 -10.83 -14.03 10.63
C GLY A 328 -10.53 -12.72 9.89
N PHE A 329 -11.55 -11.92 9.59
CA PHE A 329 -11.40 -10.57 9.02
C PHE A 329 -10.67 -9.62 9.99
N ARG A 330 -10.84 -9.76 11.31
CA ARG A 330 -10.20 -8.88 12.31
C ARG A 330 -8.67 -9.01 12.31
N PRO A 331 -8.07 -10.21 12.43
CA PRO A 331 -6.63 -10.35 12.30
C PRO A 331 -6.13 -10.04 10.88
N PHE A 332 -6.94 -10.25 9.83
CA PHE A 332 -6.57 -9.85 8.48
C PHE A 332 -6.49 -8.32 8.31
N ASP A 333 -7.42 -7.57 8.89
CA ASP A 333 -7.36 -6.11 8.89
C ASP A 333 -6.15 -5.60 9.69
N GLU A 334 -5.81 -6.29 10.78
CA GLU A 334 -4.61 -5.97 11.56
C GLU A 334 -3.32 -6.20 10.76
N ILE A 335 -3.23 -7.30 10.00
CA ILE A 335 -2.14 -7.49 9.02
C ILE A 335 -2.09 -6.31 8.06
N SER A 336 -3.23 -5.92 7.50
CA SER A 336 -3.33 -4.82 6.53
C SER A 336 -2.87 -3.48 7.12
N ARG A 337 -3.22 -3.19 8.39
CA ARG A 337 -2.75 -1.98 9.09
C ARG A 337 -1.25 -1.97 9.32
N ARG A 338 -0.65 -3.13 9.59
CA ARG A 338 0.81 -3.24 9.78
C ARG A 338 1.58 -3.08 8.46
N VAL A 339 1.00 -3.55 7.36
CA VAL A 339 1.59 -3.39 6.02
C VAL A 339 1.47 -1.95 5.54
N ASN A 340 0.26 -1.39 5.54
CA ASN A 340 -0.02 -0.07 4.94
C ASN A 340 0.15 1.12 5.93
N GLY A 341 0.39 0.84 7.21
CA GLY A 341 0.44 1.89 8.25
C GLY A 341 -0.92 2.56 8.54
N GLY A 342 -2.04 1.96 8.13
CA GLY A 342 -3.38 2.52 8.28
C GLY A 342 -4.51 1.65 7.71
N SER A 343 -5.74 2.19 7.71
CA SER A 343 -6.95 1.48 7.25
C SER A 343 -7.30 1.72 5.77
N SER A 344 -6.47 2.48 5.04
CA SER A 344 -6.70 2.75 3.62
C SER A 344 -6.59 1.46 2.80
N GLY A 345 -7.52 1.26 1.85
CA GLY A 345 -7.53 0.09 0.96
C GLY A 345 -7.95 -1.24 1.59
N LEU A 346 -8.53 -1.23 2.81
CA LEU A 346 -8.94 -2.47 3.49
C LEU A 346 -9.92 -3.32 2.67
N ASP A 347 -10.89 -2.71 1.99
CA ASP A 347 -11.89 -3.48 1.24
C ASP A 347 -11.30 -4.16 0.00
N GLU A 348 -10.37 -3.49 -0.68
CA GLU A 348 -9.61 -4.09 -1.77
C GLU A 348 -8.76 -5.27 -1.27
N ARG A 349 -8.01 -5.08 -0.17
CA ARG A 349 -7.22 -6.15 0.47
C ARG A 349 -8.11 -7.33 0.88
N ARG A 350 -9.28 -7.07 1.46
CA ARG A 350 -10.27 -8.11 1.81
C ARG A 350 -10.81 -8.80 0.56
N ALA A 351 -10.97 -8.10 -0.57
CA ALA A 351 -11.35 -8.72 -1.83
C ALA A 351 -10.26 -9.67 -2.35
N TYR A 352 -8.99 -9.25 -2.34
CA TYR A 352 -7.86 -10.13 -2.66
C TYR A 352 -7.78 -11.32 -1.69
N TRP A 353 -8.05 -11.09 -0.40
CA TRP A 353 -8.07 -12.15 0.59
C TRP A 353 -9.16 -13.18 0.33
N ARG A 354 -10.41 -12.76 0.07
CA ARG A 354 -11.48 -13.68 -0.33
C ARG A 354 -11.13 -14.48 -1.59
N ARG A 355 -10.54 -13.82 -2.59
CA ARG A 355 -10.15 -14.46 -3.86
C ARG A 355 -9.04 -15.49 -3.68
N THR A 356 -8.01 -15.16 -2.90
CA THR A 356 -6.91 -16.10 -2.58
C THR A 356 -7.39 -17.26 -1.71
N ARG A 357 -8.27 -17.02 -0.72
CA ARG A 357 -8.88 -18.10 0.07
C ARG A 357 -9.63 -19.09 -0.80
N LEU A 358 -10.48 -18.59 -1.70
CA LEU A 358 -11.26 -19.43 -2.62
C LEU A 358 -10.34 -20.28 -3.51
N ALA A 359 -9.33 -19.68 -4.12
CA ALA A 359 -8.38 -20.39 -4.98
C ALA A 359 -7.55 -21.45 -4.21
N LEU A 360 -7.31 -21.23 -2.91
CA LEU A 360 -6.57 -22.14 -2.04
C LEU A 360 -7.47 -23.15 -1.30
N GLY A 361 -8.78 -23.15 -1.56
CA GLY A 361 -9.72 -24.09 -0.95
C GLY A 361 -9.97 -23.85 0.54
N ILE A 362 -9.84 -22.61 1.00
CA ILE A 362 -10.03 -22.21 2.40
C ILE A 362 -11.47 -21.73 2.57
N GLY A 363 -12.27 -22.52 3.29
CA GLY A 363 -13.70 -22.26 3.58
C GLY A 363 -13.95 -21.07 4.47
#